data_AF-A0A3P9BV66-F1
#
_entry.id   AF-A0A3P9BV66-F1
#
_cell.length_a   1.000
_cell.length_b   1.000
_cell.length_c   1.000
_cell.angle_alpha   90.00
_cell.angle_beta   90.00
_cell.angle_gamma   90.00
#
_symmetry.space_group_name_H-M   'P 1'
#
loop_
_entity.id
_entity.type
_entity.pdbx_description
1 polymer ?
#
loop_
_entity_poly.entity_id
_entity_poly.type
_entity_poly.pdbx_seq_one_letter_code
_entity_poly.pdbx_strand_id
1 'polypeptide(L)'
;MFQTHLLLPGWLRRRTTLPTCLNSGWRQRSPTVGVVMLIIYLLAVTGSLVNILFIVSDKQLHKPMYLLICNLAVVDILYTSSSTPTMIGVLLAGVNTISYVECLIQMCVFQLGSTMEMFSLTIMAFDRLIAIIYPLRYHSYLTNTRIMVLTYILWIVASGFVAPLLAIVVPLPHCTLRLRYTFCDAAAVLRTLCVDPEKYFNQGASRLFFLLFFTFVFICLSYCGILFFVKLSSNNDRMKMGSTLVSHLICVICLYCPIFLHAILTRFGVVLTLEERQGLSIGTILGPSLVNPFVYFLRTKEIKSKIFKILRKANTAR
;
A
#
# COMPACT_ATOMS: atom_id res chain seq x y z
N MET A 1 44.74 32.37 2.07
CA MET A 1 44.07 32.10 0.79
C MET A 1 43.23 30.85 0.97
N PHE A 2 41.93 30.95 0.75
CA PHE A 2 40.87 30.03 1.18
C PHE A 2 41.06 28.57 0.72
N GLN A 3 40.90 27.61 1.63
CA GLN A 3 40.65 26.21 1.29
C GLN A 3 39.32 25.79 1.94
N THR A 4 38.30 25.70 1.09
CA THR A 4 36.90 25.44 1.43
C THR A 4 36.71 24.00 1.89
N HIS A 5 36.21 23.85 3.13
CA HIS A 5 35.66 22.62 3.66
C HIS A 5 34.39 22.23 2.89
N LEU A 6 34.44 21.19 2.05
CA LEU A 6 33.25 20.46 1.62
C LEU A 6 33.06 19.25 2.55
N LEU A 7 32.11 19.41 3.48
CA LEU A 7 31.54 18.35 4.31
C LEU A 7 30.84 17.31 3.42
N LEU A 8 31.54 16.23 3.09
CA LEU A 8 30.92 15.03 2.50
C LEU A 8 30.20 14.24 3.60
N PRO A 9 28.92 13.85 3.41
CA PRO A 9 28.16 13.06 4.39
C PRO A 9 28.81 11.70 4.69
N GLY A 10 28.78 11.27 5.96
CA GLY A 10 29.42 10.06 6.50
C GLY A 10 28.97 8.70 5.92
N TRP A 11 28.22 8.68 4.82
CA TRP A 11 27.80 7.46 4.11
C TRP A 11 28.93 6.86 3.26
N LEU A 12 29.97 7.63 2.90
CA LEU A 12 31.07 7.15 2.05
C LEU A 12 32.20 6.39 2.80
N ARG A 13 32.19 6.34 4.13
CA ARG A 13 33.30 5.78 4.95
C ARG A 13 33.06 4.35 5.46
N ARG A 14 32.35 3.49 4.72
CA ARG A 14 32.37 2.05 4.98
C ARG A 14 32.68 1.27 3.71
N ARG A 15 33.97 1.19 3.40
CA ARG A 15 34.53 0.13 2.55
C ARG A 15 34.99 -1.00 3.48
N THR A 16 34.82 -2.24 3.02
CA THR A 16 35.32 -3.51 3.61
C THR A 16 34.71 -3.99 4.93
N THR A 17 33.45 -4.42 4.88
CA THR A 17 32.98 -5.71 5.44
C THR A 17 31.54 -5.91 4.96
N LEU A 18 31.35 -6.99 4.21
CA LEU A 18 30.06 -7.46 3.68
C LEU A 18 29.02 -7.49 4.81
N PRO A 19 27.92 -6.70 4.77
CA PRO A 19 26.89 -6.85 5.79
C PRO A 19 26.15 -8.15 5.48
N THR A 20 26.41 -9.16 6.29
CA THR A 20 25.53 -10.29 6.62
C THR A 20 24.14 -9.86 7.15
N CYS A 21 23.76 -8.58 7.04
CA CYS A 21 22.61 -7.94 7.72
C CYS A 21 21.25 -8.11 7.03
N LEU A 22 21.11 -8.97 6.02
CA LEU A 22 19.78 -9.36 5.51
C LEU A 22 19.62 -10.85 5.22
N ASN A 23 20.60 -11.68 5.60
CA ASN A 23 20.46 -13.14 5.55
C ASN A 23 19.80 -13.71 6.82
N SER A 24 19.31 -12.84 7.73
CA SER A 24 18.86 -13.19 9.08
C SER A 24 17.42 -12.75 9.39
N GLY A 25 16.61 -12.45 8.39
CA GLY A 25 15.30 -11.81 8.58
C GLY A 25 14.14 -12.69 9.06
N TRP A 26 14.09 -13.94 8.62
CA TRP A 26 12.90 -14.81 8.77
C TRP A 26 13.29 -16.24 9.14
N ARG A 27 14.49 -16.39 9.71
CA ARG A 27 15.12 -17.69 9.93
C ARG A 27 14.52 -18.45 11.12
N GLN A 28 13.70 -17.79 11.93
CA GLN A 28 12.97 -18.43 13.02
C GLN A 28 11.64 -18.94 12.48
N ARG A 29 11.53 -20.26 12.26
CA ARG A 29 10.26 -20.92 11.95
C ARG A 29 9.34 -20.69 13.14
N SER A 30 8.40 -19.76 13.02
CA SER A 30 7.38 -19.49 14.02
C SER A 30 6.02 -19.85 13.42
N PRO A 31 5.57 -21.11 13.59
CA PRO A 31 4.29 -21.57 13.05
C PRO A 31 3.13 -20.68 13.52
N THR A 32 3.20 -20.20 14.77
CA THR A 32 2.22 -19.29 15.36
C THR A 32 2.08 -18.00 14.54
N VAL A 33 3.19 -17.36 14.17
CA VAL A 33 3.17 -16.15 13.33
C VAL A 33 2.62 -16.47 11.93
N GLY A 34 2.99 -17.62 11.37
CA GLY A 34 2.46 -18.08 10.08
C GLY A 34 0.95 -18.31 10.08
N VAL A 35 0.40 -18.91 11.13
CA VAL A 35 -1.04 -19.11 11.31
C VAL A 35 -1.76 -17.78 11.48
N VAL A 36 -1.23 -16.87 12.29
CA VAL A 36 -1.81 -15.53 12.48
C VAL A 36 -1.83 -14.75 11.16
N MET A 37 -0.74 -14.78 10.39
CA MET A 37 -0.70 -14.17 9.06
C MET A 37 -1.73 -14.78 8.10
N LEU A 38 -1.89 -16.10 8.11
CA LEU A 38 -2.89 -16.77 7.28
C LEU A 38 -4.31 -16.30 7.64
N ILE A 39 -4.65 -16.23 8.91
CA ILE A 39 -5.96 -15.73 9.37
C ILE A 39 -6.16 -14.29 8.91
N ILE A 40 -5.17 -13.43 9.14
CA ILE A 40 -5.21 -12.02 8.74
C ILE A 40 -5.38 -11.88 7.22
N TYR A 41 -4.62 -12.65 6.44
CA TYR A 41 -4.71 -12.67 4.98
C TYR A 41 -6.11 -13.06 4.50
N LEU A 42 -6.66 -14.16 5.04
CA LEU A 42 -8.00 -14.62 4.69
C LEU A 42 -9.07 -13.58 5.05
N LEU A 43 -8.95 -12.91 6.20
CA LEU A 43 -9.85 -11.84 6.60
C LEU A 43 -9.75 -10.62 5.67
N ALA A 44 -8.54 -10.20 5.30
CA ALA A 44 -8.31 -9.09 4.38
C ALA A 44 -8.91 -9.37 2.99
N VAL A 45 -8.57 -10.52 2.40
CA VAL A 45 -9.08 -10.92 1.08
C VAL A 45 -10.58 -11.10 1.09
N THR A 46 -11.14 -11.76 2.10
CA THR A 46 -12.59 -11.93 2.23
C THR A 46 -13.29 -10.59 2.41
N GLY A 47 -12.75 -9.69 3.24
CA GLY A 47 -13.29 -8.35 3.43
C GLY A 47 -13.31 -7.54 2.13
N SER A 48 -12.19 -7.54 1.40
CA SER A 48 -12.11 -6.88 0.09
C SER A 48 -13.06 -7.48 -0.93
N LEU A 49 -13.19 -8.81 -0.98
CA LEU A 49 -14.11 -9.50 -1.89
C LEU A 49 -15.57 -9.19 -1.57
N VAL A 50 -15.95 -9.24 -0.29
CA VAL A 50 -17.31 -8.89 0.16
C VAL A 50 -17.64 -7.44 -0.22
N ASN A 51 -16.69 -6.51 -0.08
CA ASN A 51 -16.90 -5.13 -0.50
C ASN A 51 -17.13 -5.01 -2.01
N ILE A 52 -16.34 -5.71 -2.84
CA ILE A 52 -16.53 -5.73 -4.29
C ILE A 52 -17.90 -6.30 -4.64
N LEU A 53 -18.23 -7.48 -4.10
CA LEU A 53 -19.51 -8.16 -4.37
C LEU A 53 -20.70 -7.28 -3.97
N PHE A 54 -20.61 -6.60 -2.84
CA PHE A 54 -21.67 -5.72 -2.38
C PHE A 54 -21.89 -4.54 -3.33
N ILE A 55 -20.80 -3.85 -3.73
CA ILE A 55 -20.90 -2.68 -4.60
C ILE A 55 -21.42 -3.08 -5.99
N VAL A 56 -20.98 -4.22 -6.53
CA VAL A 56 -21.43 -4.73 -7.84
C VAL A 56 -22.89 -5.19 -7.80
N SER A 57 -23.35 -5.74 -6.67
CA SER A 57 -24.72 -6.26 -6.54
C SER A 57 -25.78 -5.15 -6.45
N ASP A 58 -25.41 -3.95 -6.01
CA ASP A 58 -26.35 -2.86 -5.79
C ASP A 58 -26.09 -1.68 -6.71
N LYS A 59 -26.90 -1.56 -7.75
CA LYS A 59 -26.82 -0.49 -8.75
C LYS A 59 -26.96 0.91 -8.13
N GLN A 60 -27.60 1.07 -6.96
CA GLN A 60 -27.72 2.37 -6.30
C GLN A 60 -26.37 2.86 -5.72
N LEU A 61 -25.43 1.95 -5.52
CA LEU A 61 -24.05 2.24 -5.10
C LEU A 61 -23.10 2.52 -6.26
N HIS A 62 -23.54 2.49 -7.52
CA HIS A 62 -22.70 2.86 -8.67
C HIS A 62 -22.49 4.38 -8.77
N LYS A 63 -21.78 4.93 -7.77
CA LYS A 63 -21.37 6.32 -7.68
C LYS A 63 -19.83 6.39 -7.75
N PRO A 64 -19.25 7.54 -8.16
CA PRO A 64 -17.82 7.68 -8.40
C PRO A 64 -16.96 7.21 -7.21
N MET A 65 -17.35 7.58 -5.99
CA MET A 65 -16.68 7.16 -4.76
C MET A 65 -16.63 5.63 -4.57
N TYR A 66 -17.71 4.90 -4.85
CA TYR A 66 -17.74 3.44 -4.65
C TYR A 66 -16.96 2.70 -5.74
N LEU A 67 -16.86 3.25 -6.96
CA LEU A 67 -15.95 2.72 -7.98
C LEU A 67 -14.49 2.81 -7.53
N LEU A 68 -14.10 3.90 -6.85
CA LEU A 68 -12.77 4.03 -6.25
C LEU A 68 -12.54 3.03 -5.10
N ILE A 69 -13.57 2.77 -4.28
CA ILE A 69 -13.50 1.74 -3.22
C ILE A 69 -13.33 0.34 -3.83
N CYS A 70 -14.06 0.02 -4.91
CA CYS A 70 -13.86 -1.23 -5.66
C CYS A 70 -12.43 -1.35 -6.18
N ASN A 71 -11.90 -0.29 -6.81
CA ASN A 71 -10.53 -0.28 -7.30
C ASN A 71 -9.53 -0.52 -6.16
N LEU A 72 -9.71 0.15 -5.01
CA LEU A 72 -8.85 -0.04 -3.84
C LEU A 72 -8.92 -1.49 -3.31
N ALA A 73 -10.11 -2.09 -3.27
CA ALA A 73 -10.26 -3.49 -2.86
C ALA A 73 -9.53 -4.47 -3.81
N VAL A 74 -9.57 -4.20 -5.12
CA VAL A 74 -8.78 -4.97 -6.11
C VAL A 74 -7.28 -4.80 -5.87
N VAL A 75 -6.83 -3.57 -5.61
CA VAL A 75 -5.43 -3.26 -5.30
C VAL A 75 -4.99 -3.95 -4.00
N ASP A 76 -5.81 -3.92 -2.95
CA ASP A 76 -5.55 -4.59 -1.67
C ASP A 76 -5.36 -6.11 -1.87
N ILE A 77 -6.21 -6.75 -2.67
CA ILE A 77 -6.09 -8.19 -2.98
C ILE A 77 -4.79 -8.47 -3.73
N LEU A 78 -4.46 -7.68 -4.75
CA LEU A 78 -3.23 -7.84 -5.53
C LEU A 78 -1.98 -7.63 -4.67
N TYR A 79 -1.96 -6.57 -3.87
CA TYR A 79 -0.85 -6.22 -3.01
C TYR A 79 -0.61 -7.27 -1.92
N THR A 80 -1.65 -7.66 -1.17
CA THR A 80 -1.54 -8.68 -0.12
C THR A 80 -1.21 -10.06 -0.68
N SER A 81 -1.81 -10.45 -1.81
CA SER A 81 -1.57 -11.76 -2.44
C SER A 81 -0.20 -11.88 -3.10
N SER A 82 0.46 -10.77 -3.44
CA SER A 82 1.83 -10.81 -3.95
C SER A 82 2.85 -11.18 -2.87
N SER A 83 2.67 -10.70 -1.63
CA SER A 83 3.69 -10.81 -0.57
C SER A 83 3.39 -11.93 0.42
N THR A 84 2.13 -12.05 0.82
CA THR A 84 1.72 -12.84 2.00
C THR A 84 1.80 -14.35 1.80
N PRO A 85 1.41 -14.94 0.64
CA PRO A 85 1.49 -16.39 0.44
C PRO A 85 2.91 -16.94 0.55
N THR A 86 3.89 -16.24 -0.02
CA THR A 86 5.31 -16.61 0.05
C THR A 86 5.82 -16.58 1.49
N MET A 87 5.47 -15.53 2.24
CA MET A 87 5.82 -15.42 3.67
C MET A 87 5.19 -16.56 4.50
N ILE A 88 3.92 -16.88 4.25
CA ILE A 88 3.21 -17.99 4.92
C ILE A 88 3.89 -19.34 4.60
N GLY A 89 4.24 -19.59 3.34
CA GLY A 89 4.92 -20.82 2.91
C GLY A 89 6.26 -21.04 3.61
N VAL A 90 7.00 -19.95 3.84
CA VAL A 90 8.27 -20.00 4.58
C VAL A 90 8.04 -20.30 6.06
N LEU A 91 7.06 -19.64 6.68
CA LEU A 91 6.77 -19.78 8.12
C LEU A 91 6.16 -21.15 8.49
N LEU A 92 5.24 -21.66 7.67
CA LEU A 92 4.54 -22.93 7.91
C LEU A 92 5.28 -24.12 7.32
N ALA A 93 5.51 -24.10 6.00
CA ALA A 93 6.06 -25.24 5.27
C ALA A 93 7.60 -25.29 5.26
N GLY A 94 8.27 -24.22 5.66
CA GLY A 94 9.73 -24.14 5.62
C GLY A 94 10.32 -24.04 4.20
N VAL A 95 9.47 -23.76 3.21
CA VAL A 95 9.89 -23.57 1.81
C VAL A 95 10.61 -22.23 1.73
N ASN A 96 11.92 -22.26 1.50
CA ASN A 96 12.76 -21.07 1.54
C ASN A 96 13.41 -20.75 0.20
N THR A 97 12.95 -21.37 -0.89
CA THR A 97 13.48 -21.14 -2.24
C THR A 97 12.38 -20.69 -3.18
N ILE A 98 12.66 -19.62 -3.93
CA ILE A 98 11.79 -19.11 -5.00
C ILE A 98 12.61 -19.01 -6.30
N SER A 99 11.98 -19.29 -7.44
CA SER A 99 12.63 -19.08 -8.73
C SER A 99 12.74 -17.59 -9.06
N TYR A 100 13.71 -17.23 -9.89
CA TYR A 100 13.86 -15.85 -10.35
C TYR A 100 12.59 -15.30 -11.02
N VAL A 101 11.93 -16.09 -11.88
CA VAL A 101 10.74 -15.64 -12.62
C VAL A 101 9.57 -15.38 -11.66
N GLU A 102 9.32 -16.28 -10.71
CA GLU A 102 8.30 -16.08 -9.67
C GLU A 102 8.61 -14.84 -8.82
N CYS A 103 9.88 -14.66 -8.45
CA CYS A 103 10.35 -13.50 -7.70
C CYS A 103 10.13 -12.19 -8.45
N LEU A 104 10.39 -12.19 -9.76
CA LEU A 104 10.20 -11.03 -10.63
C LEU A 104 8.71 -10.66 -10.72
N ILE A 105 7.84 -11.63 -10.99
CA ILE A 105 6.39 -11.42 -11.05
C ILE A 105 5.87 -10.91 -9.70
N GLN A 106 6.26 -11.54 -8.60
CA GLN A 106 5.90 -11.13 -7.25
C GLN A 106 6.29 -9.67 -6.97
N MET A 107 7.52 -9.29 -7.31
CA MET A 107 8.02 -7.93 -7.14
C MET A 107 7.23 -6.92 -8.00
N CYS A 108 6.92 -7.26 -9.26
CA CYS A 108 6.14 -6.38 -10.14
C CYS A 108 4.74 -6.12 -9.59
N VAL A 109 4.04 -7.17 -9.18
CA VAL A 109 2.68 -7.06 -8.63
C VAL A 109 2.70 -6.28 -7.31
N PHE A 110 3.69 -6.52 -6.45
CA PHE A 110 3.84 -5.79 -5.20
C PHE A 110 4.05 -4.28 -5.43
N GLN A 111 4.94 -3.91 -6.34
CA GLN A 111 5.22 -2.50 -6.65
C GLN A 111 4.06 -1.80 -7.36
N LEU A 112 3.38 -2.52 -8.26
CA LEU A 112 2.19 -2.01 -8.94
C LEU A 112 1.06 -1.76 -7.94
N GLY A 113 0.81 -2.72 -7.04
CA GLY A 113 -0.18 -2.60 -5.96
C GLY A 113 0.13 -1.43 -5.02
N SER A 114 1.36 -1.34 -4.53
CA SER A 114 1.82 -0.24 -3.66
C SER A 114 1.62 1.13 -4.31
N THR A 115 1.99 1.26 -5.60
CA THR A 115 1.82 2.51 -6.36
C THR A 115 0.34 2.85 -6.55
N MET A 116 -0.49 1.88 -6.91
CA MET A 116 -1.93 2.11 -7.08
C MET A 116 -2.66 2.38 -5.78
N GLU A 117 -2.19 1.87 -4.64
CA GLU A 117 -2.76 2.17 -3.34
C GLU A 117 -2.60 3.66 -3.02
N MET A 118 -1.38 4.20 -3.20
CA MET A 118 -1.11 5.63 -3.05
C MET A 118 -1.97 6.48 -3.99
N PHE A 119 -2.06 6.10 -5.27
CA PHE A 119 -2.89 6.84 -6.23
C PHE A 119 -4.39 6.75 -5.92
N SER A 120 -4.88 5.60 -5.47
CA SER A 120 -6.30 5.42 -5.11
C SER A 120 -6.66 6.31 -3.92
N LEU A 121 -5.84 6.33 -2.86
CA LEU A 121 -6.03 7.24 -1.72
C LEU A 121 -5.94 8.71 -2.15
N THR A 122 -5.02 9.05 -3.05
CA THR A 122 -4.89 10.43 -3.58
C THR A 122 -6.17 10.88 -4.29
N ILE A 123 -6.72 10.05 -5.19
CA ILE A 123 -7.97 10.38 -5.88
C ILE A 123 -9.16 10.40 -4.94
N MET A 124 -9.22 9.50 -3.95
CA MET A 124 -10.28 9.54 -2.95
C MET A 124 -10.26 10.84 -2.14
N ALA A 125 -9.08 11.36 -1.79
CA ALA A 125 -8.94 12.68 -1.18
C ALA A 125 -9.48 13.79 -2.09
N PHE A 126 -9.19 13.72 -3.39
CA PHE A 126 -9.70 14.67 -4.38
C PHE A 126 -11.22 14.59 -4.56
N ASP A 127 -11.78 13.39 -4.66
CA ASP A 127 -13.23 13.17 -4.74
C ASP A 127 -13.95 13.83 -3.55
N ARG A 128 -13.40 13.65 -2.35
CA ARG A 128 -13.93 14.26 -1.11
C ARG A 128 -13.83 15.78 -1.11
N LEU A 129 -12.72 16.33 -1.60
CA LEU A 129 -12.54 17.78 -1.75
C LEU A 129 -13.64 18.37 -2.62
N ILE A 130 -13.86 17.80 -3.81
CA ILE A 130 -14.88 18.29 -4.75
C ILE A 130 -16.30 18.08 -4.21
N ALA A 131 -16.58 16.94 -3.56
CA ALA A 131 -17.87 16.65 -2.96
C ALA A 131 -18.26 17.66 -1.86
N ILE A 132 -17.27 18.16 -1.09
CA ILE A 132 -17.50 19.11 0.00
C ILE A 132 -17.55 20.55 -0.50
N ILE A 133 -16.61 20.96 -1.34
CA ILE A 133 -16.52 22.37 -1.79
C ILE A 133 -17.60 22.67 -2.85
N TYR A 134 -17.92 21.73 -3.73
CA TYR A 134 -18.84 21.94 -4.86
C TYR A 134 -19.95 20.88 -4.94
N PRO A 135 -20.80 20.74 -3.90
CA PRO A 135 -21.81 19.67 -3.83
C PRO A 135 -22.81 19.73 -5.00
N LEU A 136 -23.23 20.93 -5.42
CA LEU A 136 -24.18 21.11 -6.53
C LEU A 136 -23.59 20.77 -7.91
N ARG A 137 -22.27 20.83 -8.05
CA ARG A 137 -21.57 20.52 -9.32
C ARG A 137 -20.84 19.19 -9.29
N TYR A 138 -20.89 18.44 -8.18
CA TYR A 138 -20.19 17.17 -8.01
C TYR A 138 -20.46 16.21 -9.17
N HIS A 139 -21.74 16.03 -9.53
CA HIS A 139 -22.16 15.16 -10.63
C HIS A 139 -21.75 15.64 -12.03
N SER A 140 -21.40 16.93 -12.19
CA SER A 140 -20.88 17.48 -13.44
C SER A 140 -19.35 17.33 -13.56
N TYR A 141 -18.63 17.44 -12.44
CA TYR A 141 -17.17 17.25 -12.41
C TYR A 141 -16.78 15.76 -12.39
N LEU A 142 -17.37 14.98 -11.49
CA LEU A 142 -17.05 13.58 -11.23
C LEU A 142 -18.20 12.69 -11.71
N THR A 143 -18.09 12.25 -12.95
CA THR A 143 -18.99 11.23 -13.51
C THR A 143 -18.35 9.84 -13.36
N ASN A 144 -19.17 8.79 -13.37
CA ASN A 144 -18.69 7.41 -13.33
C ASN A 144 -17.69 7.13 -14.45
N THR A 145 -17.98 7.58 -15.67
CA THR A 145 -17.09 7.45 -16.84
C THR A 145 -15.75 8.12 -16.60
N ARG A 146 -15.73 9.35 -16.08
CA ARG A 146 -14.48 10.07 -15.80
C ARG A 146 -13.64 9.37 -14.74
N ILE A 147 -14.26 8.87 -13.67
CA ILE A 147 -13.54 8.11 -12.64
C ILE A 147 -12.98 6.80 -13.20
N MET A 148 -13.72 6.07 -14.03
CA MET A 148 -13.20 4.85 -14.64
C MET A 148 -12.02 5.14 -15.58
N VAL A 149 -12.13 6.17 -16.43
CA VAL A 149 -11.04 6.61 -17.31
C VAL A 149 -9.82 7.03 -16.50
N LEU A 150 -10.02 7.84 -15.45
CA LEU A 150 -8.94 8.29 -14.59
C LEU A 150 -8.27 7.11 -13.87
N THR A 151 -9.05 6.15 -13.38
CA THR A 151 -8.55 4.91 -12.76
C THR A 151 -7.70 4.13 -13.76
N TYR A 152 -8.17 3.96 -14.99
CA TYR A 152 -7.40 3.27 -16.05
C TYR A 152 -6.09 3.99 -16.38
N ILE A 153 -6.12 5.33 -16.50
CA ILE A 153 -4.92 6.15 -16.70
C ILE A 153 -3.94 5.95 -15.54
N LEU A 154 -4.40 5.91 -14.29
CA LEU A 154 -3.54 5.65 -13.15
C LEU A 154 -2.88 4.27 -13.21
N TRP A 155 -3.60 3.23 -13.66
CA TRP A 155 -3.02 1.90 -13.86
C TRP A 155 -1.89 1.92 -14.89
N ILE A 156 -2.07 2.66 -15.99
CA ILE A 156 -1.02 2.86 -17.00
C ILE A 156 0.18 3.60 -16.39
N VAL A 157 -0.06 4.69 -15.67
CA VAL A 157 0.99 5.49 -15.02
C VAL A 157 1.74 4.65 -13.99
N ALA A 158 1.02 3.89 -13.14
CA ALA A 158 1.61 3.00 -12.15
C ALA A 158 2.48 1.92 -12.81
N SER A 159 2.01 1.33 -13.91
CA SER A 159 2.81 0.40 -14.72
C SER A 159 4.07 1.07 -15.28
N GLY A 160 3.97 2.33 -15.71
CA GLY A 160 5.11 3.15 -16.14
C GLY A 160 6.13 3.45 -15.03
N PHE A 161 5.74 3.45 -13.75
CA PHE A 161 6.68 3.55 -12.63
C PHE A 161 7.45 2.25 -12.38
N VAL A 162 6.80 1.10 -12.61
CA VAL A 162 7.38 -0.23 -12.41
C VAL A 162 8.29 -0.64 -13.58
N ALA A 163 7.87 -0.35 -14.82
CA ALA A 163 8.55 -0.79 -16.05
C ALA A 163 10.05 -0.44 -16.15
N PRO A 164 10.54 0.75 -15.74
CA PRO A 164 11.96 1.09 -15.87
C PRO A 164 12.86 0.16 -15.05
N LEU A 165 12.37 -0.32 -13.89
CA LEU A 165 13.15 -1.26 -13.09
C LEU A 165 13.25 -2.62 -13.78
N LEU A 166 12.17 -3.09 -14.42
CA LEU A 166 12.18 -4.31 -15.22
C LEU A 166 13.10 -4.21 -16.42
N ALA A 167 12.99 -3.12 -17.18
CA ALA A 167 13.80 -2.87 -18.38
C ALA A 167 15.31 -2.85 -18.07
N ILE A 168 15.67 -2.44 -16.86
CA ILE A 168 17.05 -2.45 -16.38
C ILE A 168 17.48 -3.84 -15.91
N VAL A 169 16.65 -4.53 -15.12
CA VAL A 169 17.04 -5.78 -14.45
C VAL A 169 17.06 -6.98 -15.40
N VAL A 170 16.07 -7.09 -16.30
CA VAL A 170 15.91 -8.25 -17.19
C VAL A 170 17.14 -8.52 -18.09
N PRO A 171 17.77 -7.51 -18.74
CA PRO A 171 18.91 -7.76 -19.63
C PRO A 171 20.25 -7.96 -18.90
N LEU A 172 20.33 -7.74 -17.59
CA LEU A 172 21.59 -7.83 -16.84
C LEU A 172 21.97 -9.29 -16.53
N PRO A 173 23.27 -9.61 -16.37
CA PRO A 173 23.71 -10.94 -15.99
C PRO A 173 23.31 -11.27 -14.54
N HIS A 174 22.71 -12.44 -14.35
CA HIS A 174 22.24 -12.94 -13.06
C HIS A 174 23.19 -14.01 -12.52
N CYS A 175 23.67 -13.82 -11.29
CA CYS A 175 24.62 -14.72 -10.63
C CYS A 175 23.91 -15.89 -9.93
N THR A 176 22.63 -15.75 -9.61
CA THR A 176 21.83 -16.80 -8.97
C THR A 176 20.42 -16.82 -9.54
N LEU A 177 19.94 -17.99 -9.96
CA LEU A 177 18.59 -18.19 -10.52
C LEU A 177 17.59 -18.74 -9.49
N ARG A 178 18.08 -19.14 -8.30
CA ARG A 178 17.28 -19.63 -7.19
C ARG A 178 17.62 -18.82 -5.95
N LEU A 179 16.63 -18.09 -5.45
CA LEU A 179 16.81 -17.18 -4.34
C LEU A 179 16.40 -17.84 -3.03
N ARG A 180 17.20 -17.65 -1.98
CA ARG A 180 16.84 -18.02 -0.60
C ARG A 180 16.25 -16.83 0.15
N TYR A 181 15.11 -16.31 -0.32
CA TYR A 181 14.41 -15.20 0.33
C TYR A 181 12.99 -15.58 0.73
N THR A 182 12.52 -14.97 1.82
CA THR A 182 11.18 -15.15 2.37
C THR A 182 10.14 -14.26 1.68
N PHE A 183 10.59 -13.19 1.04
CA PHE A 183 9.78 -12.25 0.30
C PHE A 183 10.62 -11.65 -0.84
N CYS A 184 10.03 -11.51 -2.02
CA CYS A 184 10.70 -10.94 -3.18
C CYS A 184 10.34 -9.47 -3.37
N ASP A 185 11.22 -8.60 -2.87
CA ASP A 185 11.18 -7.17 -3.10
C ASP A 185 12.18 -6.74 -4.19
N ALA A 186 12.12 -5.46 -4.57
CA ALA A 186 13.07 -4.89 -5.52
C ALA A 186 14.54 -5.10 -5.09
N ALA A 187 14.82 -5.07 -3.79
CA ALA A 187 16.16 -5.26 -3.27
C ALA A 187 16.63 -6.73 -3.37
N ALA A 188 15.74 -7.71 -3.20
CA ALA A 188 16.01 -9.13 -3.40
C ALA A 188 16.37 -9.42 -4.85
N VAL A 189 15.61 -8.86 -5.79
CA VAL A 189 15.87 -9.00 -7.23
C VAL A 189 17.20 -8.35 -7.61
N LEU A 190 17.46 -7.11 -7.18
CA LEU A 190 18.72 -6.41 -7.50
C LEU A 190 19.96 -7.13 -6.97
N ARG A 191 19.86 -7.86 -5.85
CA ARG A 191 20.98 -8.66 -5.30
C ARG A 191 21.29 -9.93 -6.08
N THR A 192 20.45 -10.33 -7.03
CA THR A 192 20.75 -11.49 -7.90
C THR A 192 21.68 -11.13 -9.06
N LEU A 193 21.87 -9.84 -9.32
CA LEU A 193 22.70 -9.33 -10.40
C LEU A 193 24.18 -9.54 -10.10
N CYS A 194 24.97 -9.80 -11.14
CA CYS A 194 26.44 -9.86 -11.04
C CYS A 194 27.12 -8.49 -11.04
N VAL A 195 26.34 -7.40 -10.95
CA VAL A 195 26.80 -6.01 -11.03
C VAL A 195 26.47 -5.31 -9.71
N ASP A 196 27.25 -4.30 -9.35
CA ASP A 196 27.04 -3.51 -8.13
C ASP A 196 25.58 -2.98 -8.04
N PRO A 197 24.79 -3.43 -7.04
CA PRO A 197 23.35 -3.12 -6.97
C PRO A 197 23.06 -1.72 -6.43
N GLU A 198 24.07 -1.03 -5.87
CA GLU A 198 23.91 0.22 -5.12
C GLU A 198 23.32 1.36 -5.98
N LYS A 199 23.77 1.48 -7.23
CA LYS A 199 23.26 2.48 -8.17
C LYS A 199 21.76 2.31 -8.40
N TYR A 200 21.31 1.09 -8.61
CA TYR A 200 19.92 0.76 -8.88
C TYR A 200 19.04 0.89 -7.63
N PHE A 201 19.60 0.56 -6.47
CA PHE A 201 18.93 0.76 -5.19
C PHE A 201 18.67 2.26 -4.94
N ASN A 202 19.67 3.12 -5.14
CA ASN A 202 19.52 4.57 -4.98
C ASN A 202 18.51 5.15 -5.97
N GLN A 203 18.51 4.69 -7.22
CA GLN A 203 17.51 5.09 -8.22
C GLN A 203 16.10 4.64 -7.85
N GLY A 204 15.92 3.41 -7.33
CA GLY A 204 14.64 2.89 -6.85
C GLY A 204 14.12 3.67 -5.63
N ALA A 205 14.98 3.90 -4.65
CA ALA A 205 14.65 4.65 -3.44
C ALA A 205 14.27 6.11 -3.76
N SER A 206 14.99 6.76 -4.68
CA SER A 206 14.66 8.10 -5.15
C SER A 206 13.26 8.15 -5.79
N ARG A 207 12.96 7.22 -6.72
CA ARG A 207 11.62 7.14 -7.34
C ARG A 207 10.50 6.95 -6.32
N LEU A 208 10.69 6.03 -5.38
CA LEU A 208 9.71 5.78 -4.32
C LEU A 208 9.52 7.03 -3.44
N PHE A 209 10.60 7.73 -3.09
CA PHE A 209 10.52 8.96 -2.31
C PHE A 209 9.73 10.06 -3.04
N PHE A 210 10.00 10.28 -4.34
CA PHE A 210 9.25 11.25 -5.13
C PHE A 210 7.77 10.91 -5.21
N LEU A 211 7.43 9.65 -5.43
CA LEU A 211 6.04 9.18 -5.48
C LEU A 211 5.33 9.38 -4.13
N LEU A 212 5.96 8.96 -3.03
CA LEU A 212 5.45 9.13 -1.68
C LEU A 212 5.23 10.61 -1.34
N PHE A 213 6.22 11.46 -1.62
CA PHE A 213 6.14 12.89 -1.35
C PHE A 213 5.02 13.55 -2.14
N PHE A 214 4.94 13.30 -3.45
CA PHE A 214 3.93 13.91 -4.31
C PHE A 214 2.51 13.53 -3.89
N THR A 215 2.27 12.23 -3.67
CA THR A 215 0.96 11.72 -3.25
C THR A 215 0.55 12.24 -1.87
N PHE A 216 1.48 12.24 -0.91
CA PHE A 216 1.24 12.76 0.43
C PHE A 216 0.91 14.27 0.42
N VAL A 217 1.70 15.08 -0.30
CA VAL A 217 1.46 16.52 -0.42
C VAL A 217 0.10 16.79 -1.04
N PHE A 218 -0.28 16.06 -2.09
CA PHE A 218 -1.57 16.22 -2.73
C PHE A 218 -2.74 15.90 -1.77
N ILE A 219 -2.61 14.83 -0.98
CA ILE A 219 -3.58 14.49 0.07
C ILE A 219 -3.65 15.63 1.09
N CYS A 220 -2.51 16.11 1.60
CA CYS A 220 -2.46 17.21 2.57
C CYS A 220 -3.12 18.49 2.02
N LEU A 221 -2.82 18.90 0.79
CA LEU A 221 -3.45 20.06 0.14
C LEU A 221 -4.97 19.90 0.01
N SER A 222 -5.42 18.70 -0.36
CA SER A 222 -6.86 18.38 -0.43
C SER A 222 -7.52 18.54 0.94
N TYR A 223 -6.91 18.02 2.00
CA TYR A 223 -7.44 18.16 3.36
C TYR A 223 -7.38 19.58 3.90
N CYS A 224 -6.32 20.34 3.60
CA CYS A 224 -6.24 21.77 3.93
C CYS A 224 -7.38 22.55 3.28
N GLY A 225 -7.68 22.30 2.00
CA GLY A 225 -8.81 22.92 1.31
C GLY A 225 -10.16 22.57 1.95
N ILE A 226 -10.36 21.31 2.34
CA ILE A 226 -11.56 20.86 3.06
C ILE A 226 -11.69 21.59 4.41
N LEU A 227 -10.62 21.62 5.21
CA LEU A 227 -10.64 22.27 6.53
C LEU A 227 -10.91 23.77 6.43
N PHE A 228 -10.33 24.43 5.42
CA PHE A 228 -10.58 25.85 5.14
C PHE A 228 -12.05 26.11 4.84
N PHE A 229 -12.66 25.30 3.96
CA PHE A 229 -14.09 25.42 3.63
C PHE A 229 -15.00 25.13 4.84
N VAL A 230 -14.69 24.08 5.62
CA VAL A 230 -15.45 23.70 6.82
C VAL A 230 -15.41 24.82 7.88
N LYS A 231 -14.28 25.51 8.01
CA LYS A 231 -14.13 26.66 8.93
C LYS A 231 -15.04 27.82 8.54
N LEU A 232 -15.27 28.03 7.24
CA LEU A 232 -16.17 29.06 6.71
C LEU A 232 -17.65 28.66 6.74
N SER A 233 -17.97 27.38 6.91
CA SER A 233 -19.33 26.83 6.89
C SER A 233 -20.00 26.81 8.28
N SER A 234 -21.34 26.78 8.29
CA SER A 234 -22.22 26.74 9.47
C SER A 234 -22.06 25.46 10.30
N ASN A 235 -22.31 25.52 11.62
CA ASN A 235 -22.13 24.40 12.55
C ASN A 235 -22.89 23.12 12.18
N ASN A 236 -24.05 23.22 11.52
CA ASN A 236 -24.88 22.06 11.18
C ASN A 236 -24.28 21.22 10.03
N ASP A 237 -23.55 21.85 9.11
CA ASP A 237 -22.86 21.18 8.01
C ASP A 237 -21.58 20.47 8.51
N ARG A 238 -20.92 21.03 9.55
CA ARG A 238 -19.69 20.47 10.15
C ARG A 238 -19.87 19.05 10.70
N MET A 239 -20.97 18.78 11.41
CA MET A 239 -21.23 17.46 12.01
C MET A 239 -21.53 16.37 10.97
N LYS A 240 -22.17 16.71 9.85
CA LYS A 240 -22.57 15.74 8.82
C LYS A 240 -21.39 15.28 7.95
N MET A 241 -20.31 16.07 7.90
CA MET A 241 -19.13 15.84 7.06
C MET A 241 -17.96 15.11 7.76
N GLY A 242 -17.95 15.02 9.11
CA GLY A 242 -16.81 14.50 9.87
C GLY A 242 -16.56 12.99 9.75
N SER A 243 -17.62 12.17 9.81
CA SER A 243 -17.50 10.70 9.86
C SER A 243 -16.83 10.12 8.59
N THR A 244 -17.12 10.72 7.44
CA THR A 244 -16.52 10.30 6.17
C THR A 244 -15.05 10.68 6.13
N LEU A 245 -14.70 11.92 6.50
CA LEU A 245 -13.32 12.45 6.52
C LEU A 245 -12.37 11.62 7.39
N VAL A 246 -12.81 11.32 8.63
CA VAL A 246 -12.04 10.52 9.61
C VAL A 246 -11.71 9.15 9.04
N SER A 247 -12.66 8.50 8.38
CA SER A 247 -12.46 7.17 7.78
C SER A 247 -11.28 7.12 6.81
N HIS A 248 -11.15 8.09 5.90
CA HIS A 248 -10.04 8.11 4.95
C HIS A 248 -8.74 8.60 5.57
N LEU A 249 -8.81 9.51 6.55
CA LEU A 249 -7.62 9.86 7.33
C LEU A 249 -7.05 8.64 8.04
N ILE A 250 -7.89 7.76 8.56
CA ILE A 250 -7.45 6.48 9.13
C ILE A 250 -6.70 5.65 8.08
N CYS A 251 -7.27 5.46 6.88
CA CYS A 251 -6.58 4.74 5.79
C CYS A 251 -5.23 5.38 5.42
N VAL A 252 -5.18 6.71 5.28
CA VAL A 252 -3.96 7.46 4.97
C VAL A 252 -2.92 7.31 6.08
N ILE A 253 -3.32 7.44 7.34
CA ILE A 253 -2.41 7.28 8.48
C ILE A 253 -1.89 5.83 8.54
N CYS A 254 -2.75 4.83 8.35
CA CYS A 254 -2.37 3.43 8.34
C CYS A 254 -1.36 3.10 7.23
N LEU A 255 -1.44 3.74 6.07
CA LEU A 255 -0.46 3.56 5.00
C LEU A 255 0.83 4.34 5.24
N TYR A 256 0.73 5.66 5.46
CA TYR A 256 1.91 6.53 5.48
C TYR A 256 2.70 6.47 6.79
N CYS A 257 2.04 6.29 7.94
CA CYS A 257 2.73 6.29 9.24
C CYS A 257 3.78 5.17 9.33
N PRO A 258 3.48 3.89 9.01
CA PRO A 258 4.49 2.83 9.04
C PRO A 258 5.64 3.07 8.04
N ILE A 259 5.34 3.62 6.86
CA ILE A 259 6.36 3.93 5.84
C ILE A 259 7.31 5.03 6.34
N PHE A 260 6.77 6.12 6.91
CA PHE A 260 7.58 7.19 7.48
C PHE A 260 8.39 6.71 8.68
N LEU A 261 7.79 5.93 9.59
CA LEU A 261 8.50 5.33 10.71
C LEU A 261 9.65 4.45 10.23
N HIS A 262 9.41 3.58 9.25
CA HIS A 262 10.46 2.74 8.67
C HIS A 262 11.58 3.58 8.04
N ALA A 263 11.25 4.64 7.29
CA ALA A 263 12.24 5.53 6.68
C ALA A 263 13.07 6.28 7.73
N ILE A 264 12.43 6.80 8.78
CA ILE A 264 13.08 7.50 9.90
C ILE A 264 14.01 6.56 10.65
N LEU A 265 13.52 5.39 11.07
CA LEU A 265 14.29 4.41 11.83
C LEU A 265 15.53 3.94 11.05
N THR A 266 15.37 3.72 9.74
CA THR A 266 16.49 3.36 8.85
C THR A 266 17.51 4.50 8.72
N ARG A 267 17.06 5.76 8.68
CA ARG A 267 17.93 6.95 8.54
C ARG A 267 18.70 7.31 9.81
N PHE A 268 18.09 7.15 10.97
CA PHE A 268 18.74 7.40 12.27
C PHE A 268 19.68 6.27 12.69
N GLY A 269 19.78 5.19 11.91
CA GLY A 269 20.66 4.06 12.22
C GLY A 269 20.24 3.32 13.48
N VAL A 270 18.97 3.44 13.87
CA VAL A 270 18.43 2.71 15.03
C VAL A 270 18.48 1.22 14.69
N VAL A 271 19.22 0.46 15.50
CA VAL A 271 19.28 -0.99 15.36
C VAL A 271 17.98 -1.55 15.95
N LEU A 272 16.97 -1.72 15.09
CA LEU A 272 15.77 -2.47 15.48
C LEU A 272 16.13 -3.93 15.69
N THR A 273 15.51 -4.54 16.71
CA THR A 273 15.50 -5.99 16.83
C THR A 273 14.82 -6.61 15.62
N LEU A 274 15.14 -7.88 15.37
CA LEU A 274 14.59 -8.59 14.22
C LEU A 274 13.05 -8.65 14.26
N GLU A 275 12.49 -8.84 15.45
CA GLU A 275 11.05 -8.92 15.70
C GLU A 275 10.35 -7.58 15.45
N GLU A 276 10.95 -6.46 15.85
CA GLU A 276 10.38 -5.12 15.60
C GLU A 276 10.36 -4.78 14.11
N ARG A 277 11.43 -5.12 13.38
CA ARG A 277 11.50 -4.90 11.94
C ARG A 277 10.52 -5.79 11.17
N GLN A 278 10.33 -7.02 11.63
CA GLN A 278 9.32 -7.93 11.12
C GLN A 278 7.91 -7.37 11.38
N GLY A 279 7.58 -7.03 12.62
CA GLY A 279 6.28 -6.45 12.99
C GLY A 279 5.95 -5.19 12.21
N LEU A 280 6.93 -4.31 12.02
CA LEU A 280 6.76 -3.09 11.21
C LEU A 280 6.51 -3.39 9.73
N SER A 281 7.22 -4.36 9.15
CA SER A 281 7.02 -4.77 7.76
C SER A 281 5.64 -5.41 7.56
N ILE A 282 5.24 -6.28 8.47
CA ILE A 282 3.93 -6.95 8.48
C ILE A 282 2.81 -5.92 8.63
N GLY A 283 2.96 -4.98 9.57
CA GLY A 283 2.00 -3.90 9.79
C GLY A 283 1.89 -2.95 8.59
N THR A 284 2.99 -2.70 7.87
CA THR A 284 2.98 -1.87 6.65
C THR A 284 2.27 -2.57 5.49
N ILE A 285 2.38 -3.90 5.39
CA ILE A 285 1.79 -4.67 4.29
C ILE A 285 0.33 -5.02 4.56
N LEU A 286 0.01 -5.50 5.76
CA LEU A 286 -1.31 -6.03 6.10
C LEU A 286 -2.21 -4.98 6.78
N GLY A 287 -1.64 -3.97 7.42
CA GLY A 287 -2.40 -2.94 8.14
C GLY A 287 -3.39 -2.20 7.23
N PRO A 288 -2.93 -1.55 6.14
CA PRO A 288 -3.81 -0.83 5.22
C PRO A 288 -4.90 -1.71 4.63
N SER A 289 -4.55 -2.89 4.11
CA SER A 289 -5.49 -3.80 3.45
C SER A 289 -6.49 -4.49 4.38
N LEU A 290 -6.25 -4.52 5.70
CA LEU A 290 -7.27 -4.88 6.68
C LEU A 290 -8.19 -3.70 6.97
N VAL A 291 -7.60 -2.54 7.26
CA VAL A 291 -8.33 -1.35 7.71
C VAL A 291 -9.26 -0.83 6.61
N ASN A 292 -8.81 -0.86 5.35
CA ASN A 292 -9.57 -0.40 4.19
C ASN A 292 -10.96 -1.07 4.14
N PRO A 293 -11.09 -2.42 4.07
CA PRO A 293 -12.38 -3.07 4.07
C PRO A 293 -13.27 -2.77 5.27
N PHE A 294 -12.73 -2.78 6.49
CA PHE A 294 -13.52 -2.54 7.71
C PHE A 294 -14.05 -1.11 7.76
N VAL A 295 -13.22 -0.12 7.42
CA VAL A 295 -13.60 1.29 7.42
C VAL A 295 -14.71 1.57 6.40
N TYR A 296 -14.60 1.02 5.19
CA TYR A 296 -15.64 1.19 4.16
C TYR A 296 -16.91 0.40 4.46
N PHE A 297 -16.78 -0.80 5.02
CA PHE A 297 -17.90 -1.60 5.49
C PHE A 297 -18.71 -0.90 6.59
N LEU A 298 -18.03 -0.34 7.59
CA LEU A 298 -18.67 0.31 8.74
C LEU A 298 -19.43 1.58 8.36
N ARG A 299 -19.03 2.23 7.25
CA ARG A 299 -19.62 3.48 6.77
C ARG A 299 -20.95 3.27 6.07
N THR A 300 -21.12 2.19 5.33
CA THR A 300 -22.28 2.03 4.47
C THR A 300 -23.45 1.53 5.31
N LYS A 301 -24.31 2.46 5.76
CA LYS A 301 -25.52 2.14 6.54
C LYS A 301 -26.41 1.10 5.84
N GLU A 302 -26.42 1.13 4.51
CA GLU A 302 -27.11 0.15 3.67
C GLU A 302 -26.46 -1.24 3.71
N ILE A 303 -25.11 -1.34 3.70
CA ILE A 303 -24.36 -2.60 3.93
C ILE A 303 -24.69 -3.17 5.29
N LYS A 304 -24.53 -2.33 6.34
CA LYS A 304 -24.85 -2.71 7.72
C LYS A 304 -26.29 -3.21 7.85
N SER A 305 -27.26 -2.47 7.31
CA SER A 305 -28.68 -2.83 7.40
C SER A 305 -29.01 -4.13 6.65
N LYS A 306 -28.48 -4.32 5.43
CA LYS A 306 -28.69 -5.56 4.66
C LYS A 306 -28.04 -6.77 5.32
N ILE A 307 -26.82 -6.64 5.83
CA ILE A 307 -26.12 -7.74 6.52
C ILE A 307 -26.73 -8.03 7.88
N PHE A 308 -27.11 -7.02 8.66
CA PHE A 308 -27.87 -7.26 9.89
C PHE A 308 -29.19 -7.98 9.61
N LYS A 309 -29.88 -7.67 8.50
CA LYS A 309 -31.06 -8.42 8.09
C LYS A 309 -30.75 -9.88 7.72
N ILE A 310 -29.65 -10.13 7.01
CA ILE A 310 -29.22 -11.50 6.64
C ILE A 310 -28.78 -12.29 7.87
N LEU A 311 -27.94 -11.73 8.73
CA LEU A 311 -27.48 -12.34 9.98
C LEU A 311 -28.65 -12.58 10.94
N ARG A 312 -29.58 -11.61 11.04
CA ARG A 312 -30.79 -11.79 11.84
C ARG A 312 -31.63 -12.95 11.29
N LYS A 313 -31.84 -13.03 9.96
CA LYS A 313 -32.52 -14.18 9.32
C LYS A 313 -31.81 -15.52 9.57
N ALA A 314 -30.48 -15.55 9.51
CA ALA A 314 -29.69 -16.76 9.77
C ALA A 314 -29.77 -17.19 11.24
N ASN A 315 -29.89 -16.24 12.16
CA ASN A 315 -30.04 -16.50 13.60
C ASN A 315 -31.48 -16.87 13.99
N THR A 316 -32.49 -16.51 13.20
CA THR A 316 -33.88 -16.95 13.39
C THR A 316 -34.18 -18.31 12.72
N ALA A 317 -33.29 -18.80 11.86
CA ALA A 317 -33.41 -20.10 11.18
C ALA A 317 -32.68 -21.23 11.93
N ARG A 318 -32.20 -20.94 13.14
CA ARG A 318 -31.54 -21.86 14.07
C ARG A 318 -32.39 -21.96 15.33
#